data_AF-P38878-F1
#
_entry.id   AF-P38878-F1
#
_cell.length_a   1.000
_cell.length_b   1.000
_cell.length_c   1.000
_cell.angle_alpha   90.00
_cell.angle_beta   90.00
_cell.angle_gamma   90.00
#
_symmetry.space_group_name_H-M   'P 1'
#
loop_
_entity.id
_entity.type
_entity.pdbx_description
1 polymer ?
#
loop_
_entity_poly.entity_id
_entity_poly.type
_entity_poly.pdbx_seq_one_letter_code
_entity_poly.pdbx_strand_id
1 'polypeptide(L)'
;MFSALGKWVRGSRNDKDFVTKYTADLSQITSQIHQLDVALKKSQSILSQWQSNLTFYGIALTVLALSYTYWEYHGYRPYLVVTALLCIGSLILFKWALTKLYAFYNNNRLRKLAKLRAIHQKKLEKLKEETHYNATSSIIQRFSSGEDQNDDAMVLLDDELNAKYQELNNLKTELEKFKKESHVKGLKKEDSDAWFDKIISVLAGGNELDSTSSLSPFKKIICPQCHWKSNCYRLASKPIIFICPHCNHKIDEVKEREDAIEAKQPAQPSQSEKEKTK
;
A
#
# COMPACT_ATOMS: atom_id res chain seq x y z
N MET A 1 -28.90 -27.38 -38.91
CA MET A 1 -27.52 -27.02 -38.50
C MET A 1 -27.37 -25.55 -38.05
N PHE A 2 -28.12 -24.59 -38.59
CA PHE A 2 -28.01 -23.17 -38.19
C PHE A 2 -28.52 -22.82 -36.77
N SER A 3 -29.30 -23.68 -36.12
CA SER A 3 -29.78 -23.45 -34.74
C SER A 3 -28.69 -23.62 -33.66
N ALA A 4 -27.58 -24.31 -33.97
CA ALA A 4 -26.47 -24.49 -33.03
C ALA A 4 -25.60 -23.24 -32.91
N LEU A 5 -25.34 -22.52 -34.02
CA LEU A 5 -24.58 -21.26 -33.99
C LEU A 5 -25.28 -20.16 -33.19
N GLY A 6 -26.61 -20.04 -33.33
CA GLY A 6 -27.38 -19.06 -32.57
C GLY A 6 -27.31 -19.26 -31.05
N LYS A 7 -27.27 -20.52 -30.58
CA LYS A 7 -27.06 -20.83 -29.15
C LYS A 7 -25.65 -20.50 -28.68
N TRP A 8 -24.63 -20.69 -29.51
CA TRP A 8 -23.24 -20.38 -29.13
C TRP A 8 -22.98 -18.88 -29.00
N VAL A 9 -23.48 -18.08 -29.95
CA VAL A 9 -23.38 -16.60 -29.88
C VAL A 9 -24.16 -16.05 -28.69
N ARG A 10 -25.36 -16.59 -28.42
CA ARG A 10 -26.17 -16.20 -27.24
C ARG A 10 -25.51 -16.62 -25.92
N GLY A 11 -24.92 -17.82 -25.88
CA GLY A 11 -24.19 -18.33 -24.72
C GLY A 11 -22.96 -17.48 -24.38
N SER A 12 -22.14 -17.13 -25.38
CA SER A 12 -20.96 -16.28 -25.18
C SER A 12 -21.31 -14.87 -24.71
N ARG A 13 -22.42 -14.28 -25.20
CA ARG A 13 -22.89 -12.97 -24.73
C ARG A 13 -23.34 -13.02 -23.28
N ASN A 14 -24.10 -14.06 -22.89
CA ASN A 14 -24.53 -14.24 -21.51
C ASN A 14 -23.34 -14.46 -20.57
N ASP A 15 -22.32 -15.22 -20.98
CA ASP A 15 -21.10 -15.45 -20.17
C ASP A 15 -20.32 -14.13 -19.96
N LYS A 16 -20.15 -13.30 -20.99
CA LYS A 16 -19.51 -11.98 -20.85
C LYS A 16 -20.30 -11.05 -19.91
N ASP A 17 -21.62 -10.98 -20.07
CA ASP A 17 -22.49 -10.18 -19.19
C ASP A 17 -22.44 -10.70 -17.74
N PHE A 18 -22.38 -12.02 -17.57
CA PHE A 18 -22.22 -12.67 -16.28
C PHE A 18 -20.88 -12.31 -15.62
N VAL A 19 -19.75 -12.49 -16.32
CA VAL A 19 -18.41 -12.17 -15.79
C VAL A 19 -18.30 -10.69 -15.44
N THR A 20 -18.81 -9.78 -16.27
CA THR A 20 -18.78 -8.34 -16.00
C THR A 20 -19.59 -7.95 -14.77
N LYS A 21 -20.79 -8.54 -14.59
CA LYS A 21 -21.61 -8.33 -13.40
C LYS A 21 -20.91 -8.81 -12.11
N TYR A 22 -20.31 -10.00 -12.12
CA TYR A 22 -19.57 -10.50 -10.96
C TYR A 22 -18.32 -9.68 -10.68
N THR A 23 -17.64 -9.21 -11.72
CA THR A 23 -16.46 -8.35 -11.57
C THR A 23 -16.83 -7.02 -10.89
N ALA A 24 -17.94 -6.38 -11.29
CA ALA A 24 -18.43 -5.16 -10.66
C ALA A 24 -18.90 -5.38 -9.21
N ASP A 25 -19.61 -6.49 -8.98
CA ASP A 25 -20.04 -6.87 -7.64
C ASP A 25 -18.86 -7.17 -6.71
N LEU A 26 -17.84 -7.87 -7.20
CA LEU A 26 -16.63 -8.20 -6.44
C LEU A 26 -15.86 -6.93 -6.12
N SER A 27 -15.62 -6.03 -7.09
CA SER A 27 -14.93 -4.76 -6.82
C SER A 27 -15.67 -3.90 -5.79
N GLN A 28 -17.00 -3.87 -5.83
CA GLN A 28 -17.81 -3.18 -4.82
C GLN A 28 -17.66 -3.83 -3.43
N ILE A 29 -17.67 -5.16 -3.34
CA ILE A 29 -17.49 -5.85 -2.05
C ILE A 29 -16.06 -5.66 -1.53
N THR A 30 -15.04 -5.80 -2.37
CA THR A 30 -13.63 -5.60 -2.01
C THR A 30 -13.39 -4.19 -1.49
N SER A 31 -13.91 -3.16 -2.17
CA SER A 31 -13.81 -1.77 -1.69
C SER A 31 -14.51 -1.56 -0.35
N GLN A 32 -15.68 -2.17 -0.13
CA GLN A 32 -16.35 -2.11 1.18
C GLN A 32 -15.57 -2.84 2.28
N ILE A 33 -14.98 -4.00 1.98
CA ILE A 33 -14.10 -4.73 2.91
C ILE A 33 -12.93 -3.83 3.29
N HIS A 34 -12.27 -3.23 2.31
CA HIS A 34 -11.10 -2.39 2.53
C HIS A 34 -11.44 -1.13 3.34
N GLN A 35 -12.54 -0.43 3.02
CA GLN A 35 -12.99 0.72 3.81
C GLN A 35 -13.26 0.35 5.28
N LEU A 36 -13.86 -0.82 5.53
CA LEU A 36 -14.08 -1.31 6.89
C LEU A 36 -12.76 -1.67 7.59
N ASP A 37 -11.84 -2.32 6.87
CA ASP A 37 -10.54 -2.74 7.41
C ASP A 37 -9.67 -1.54 7.78
N VAL A 38 -9.57 -0.55 6.89
CA VAL A 38 -8.87 0.73 7.15
C VAL A 38 -9.49 1.46 8.34
N ALA A 39 -10.83 1.51 8.42
CA ALA A 39 -11.51 2.13 9.56
C ALA A 39 -11.22 1.40 10.89
N LEU A 40 -11.12 0.07 10.86
CA LEU A 40 -10.76 -0.74 12.02
C LEU A 40 -9.30 -0.54 12.43
N LYS A 41 -8.36 -0.62 11.47
CA LYS A 41 -6.92 -0.35 11.68
C LYS A 41 -6.69 1.04 12.25
N LYS A 42 -7.33 2.07 11.69
CA LYS A 42 -7.27 3.44 12.20
C LYS A 42 -7.82 3.53 13.62
N SER A 43 -8.95 2.87 13.91
CA SER A 43 -9.49 2.86 15.27
C SER A 43 -8.56 2.17 16.26
N GLN A 44 -7.83 1.14 15.82
CA GLN A 44 -6.87 0.40 16.63
C GLN A 44 -5.60 1.22 16.91
N SER A 45 -5.07 1.95 15.92
CA SER A 45 -3.91 2.82 16.10
C SER A 45 -4.22 4.01 17.00
N ILE A 46 -5.41 4.61 16.88
CA ILE A 46 -5.87 5.65 17.80
C ILE A 46 -5.98 5.10 19.23
N LEU A 47 -6.53 3.89 19.40
CA LEU A 47 -6.64 3.27 20.72
C LEU A 47 -5.26 3.00 21.35
N SER A 48 -4.30 2.46 20.60
CA SER A 48 -2.97 2.19 21.15
C SER A 48 -2.24 3.48 21.53
N GLN A 49 -2.38 4.53 20.73
CA GLN A 49 -1.88 5.87 21.04
C GLN A 49 -2.53 6.45 22.29
N TRP A 50 -3.86 6.34 22.41
CA TRP A 50 -4.60 6.76 23.60
C TRP A 50 -4.22 5.93 24.83
N GLN A 51 -4.05 4.62 24.69
CA GLN A 51 -3.67 3.74 25.78
C GLN A 51 -2.29 4.10 26.33
N SER A 52 -1.35 4.44 25.45
CA SER A 52 0.00 4.89 25.83
C SER A 52 -0.04 6.26 26.53
N ASN A 53 -0.75 7.22 25.94
CA ASN A 53 -0.92 8.55 26.53
C ASN A 53 -1.64 8.48 27.89
N LEU A 54 -2.66 7.63 28.02
CA LEU A 54 -3.41 7.47 29.26
C LEU A 54 -2.60 6.78 30.37
N THR A 55 -1.68 5.87 30.04
CA THR A 55 -0.71 5.39 31.04
C THR A 55 0.17 6.53 31.54
N PHE A 56 0.68 7.36 30.64
CA PHE A 56 1.57 8.45 31.01
C PHE A 56 0.87 9.48 31.92
N TYR A 57 -0.29 9.99 31.49
CA TYR A 57 -1.07 10.94 32.28
C TYR A 57 -1.65 10.31 33.54
N GLY A 58 -2.08 9.04 33.49
CA GLY A 58 -2.57 8.31 34.64
C GLY A 58 -1.51 8.20 35.73
N ILE A 59 -0.30 7.75 35.38
CA ILE A 59 0.83 7.64 36.32
C ILE A 59 1.18 9.02 36.90
N ALA A 60 1.30 10.05 36.07
CA ALA A 60 1.58 11.40 36.53
C ALA A 60 0.55 11.90 37.56
N LEU A 61 -0.75 11.66 37.30
CA LEU A 61 -1.82 12.01 38.23
C LEU A 61 -1.71 11.23 39.54
N THR A 62 -1.40 9.92 39.49
CA THR A 62 -1.20 9.14 40.73
C THR A 62 -0.04 9.65 41.58
N VAL A 63 1.07 10.06 40.95
CA VAL A 63 2.23 10.61 41.66
C VAL A 63 1.87 11.94 42.33
N LEU A 64 1.14 12.83 41.63
CA LEU A 64 0.68 14.10 42.20
C LEU A 64 -0.31 13.88 43.35
N ALA A 65 -1.27 12.97 43.21
CA ALA A 65 -2.22 12.62 44.26
C ALA A 65 -1.52 12.04 45.50
N LEU A 66 -0.54 11.14 45.30
CA LEU A 66 0.27 10.59 46.38
C LEU A 66 1.10 11.67 47.08
N SER A 67 1.72 12.58 46.31
CA SER A 67 2.48 13.71 46.87
C SER A 67 1.59 14.64 47.71
N TYR A 68 0.36 14.92 47.28
CA TYR A 68 -0.59 15.75 48.02
C TYR A 68 -1.05 15.09 49.32
N THR A 69 -1.42 13.81 49.26
CA THR A 69 -1.85 13.05 50.46
C THR A 69 -0.72 12.88 51.48
N TYR A 70 0.54 12.79 51.03
CA TYR A 70 1.70 12.76 51.90
C TYR A 70 1.88 14.06 52.69
N TRP A 71 1.61 15.20 52.06
CA TRP A 71 1.70 16.51 52.72
C TRP A 71 0.64 16.67 53.81
N GLU A 72 -0.61 16.37 53.49
CA GLU A 72 -1.75 16.64 54.40
C GLU A 72 -1.82 15.66 55.58
N TYR A 73 -1.41 14.40 55.37
CA TYR A 73 -1.57 13.31 56.36
C TYR A 73 -0.24 12.76 56.87
N HIS A 74 0.71 13.63 57.21
CA HIS A 74 2.10 13.30 57.60
C HIS A 74 2.26 12.29 58.78
N GLY A 75 1.18 11.82 59.44
CA GLY A 75 1.23 10.86 60.55
C GLY A 75 0.55 9.50 60.34
N TYR A 76 -0.32 9.34 59.34
CA TYR A 76 -1.22 8.17 59.26
C TYR A 76 -0.91 7.27 58.05
N ARG A 77 -0.01 6.29 58.26
CA ARG A 77 0.47 5.31 57.25
C ARG A 77 -0.64 4.57 56.47
N PRO A 78 -1.77 4.12 57.08
CA PRO A 78 -2.77 3.35 56.35
C PRO A 78 -3.42 4.12 55.20
N TYR A 79 -3.60 5.44 55.36
CA TYR A 79 -4.28 6.26 54.36
C TYR A 79 -3.48 6.43 53.06
N LEU A 80 -2.15 6.49 53.15
CA LEU A 80 -1.29 6.49 51.95
C LEU A 80 -1.42 5.19 51.15
N VAL A 81 -1.53 4.04 51.85
CA VAL A 81 -1.71 2.73 51.18
C VAL A 81 -3.09 2.65 50.53
N VAL A 82 -4.15 3.06 51.23
CA VAL A 82 -5.52 3.04 50.69
C VAL A 82 -5.65 3.95 49.48
N THR A 83 -5.12 5.17 49.54
CA THR A 83 -5.16 6.12 48.41
C THR A 83 -4.36 5.64 47.21
N ALA A 84 -3.18 5.03 47.43
CA ALA A 84 -2.40 4.38 46.36
C ALA A 84 -3.20 3.27 45.67
N LEU A 85 -3.81 2.37 46.46
CA LEU A 85 -4.60 1.25 45.93
C LEU A 85 -5.83 1.73 45.16
N LEU A 86 -6.53 2.76 45.66
CA LEU A 86 -7.66 3.36 44.96
C LEU A 86 -7.24 4.01 43.63
N CYS A 87 -6.13 4.74 43.61
CA CYS A 87 -5.60 5.35 42.38
C CYS A 87 -5.23 4.29 41.34
N ILE A 88 -4.44 3.28 41.74
CA ILE A 88 -4.02 2.20 40.83
C ILE A 88 -5.23 1.39 40.36
N GLY A 89 -6.12 1.01 41.29
CA GLY A 89 -7.36 0.29 40.98
C GLY A 89 -8.24 1.05 39.99
N SER A 90 -8.41 2.37 40.18
CA SER A 90 -9.20 3.22 39.28
C SER A 90 -8.63 3.26 37.86
N LEU A 91 -7.30 3.33 37.71
CA LEU A 91 -6.65 3.31 36.38
C LEU A 91 -6.83 1.97 35.67
N ILE A 92 -6.70 0.86 36.40
CA ILE A 92 -6.89 -0.49 35.84
C ILE A 92 -8.35 -0.66 35.41
N LEU A 93 -9.31 -0.27 36.26
CA LEU A 93 -10.73 -0.36 35.96
C LEU A 93 -11.11 0.53 34.76
N PHE A 94 -10.60 1.77 34.71
CA PHE A 94 -10.86 2.67 33.58
C PHE A 94 -10.28 2.11 32.27
N LYS A 95 -9.07 1.56 32.30
CA LYS A 95 -8.49 0.88 31.13
C LYS A 95 -9.29 -0.34 30.72
N TRP A 96 -9.70 -1.16 31.67
CA TRP A 96 -10.53 -2.34 31.39
C TRP A 96 -11.89 -1.94 30.80
N ALA A 97 -12.53 -0.91 31.33
CA ALA A 97 -13.78 -0.38 30.80
C ALA A 97 -13.61 0.15 29.37
N LEU A 98 -12.58 0.96 29.09
CA LEU A 98 -12.30 1.48 27.75
C LEU A 98 -12.03 0.36 26.74
N THR A 99 -11.21 -0.63 27.10
CA THR A 99 -10.90 -1.76 26.21
C THR A 99 -12.14 -2.62 25.95
N LYS A 100 -12.98 -2.86 26.95
CA LYS A 100 -14.25 -3.58 26.79
C LYS A 100 -15.26 -2.82 25.93
N LEU A 101 -15.41 -1.52 26.13
CA LEU A 101 -16.29 -0.67 25.32
C LEU A 101 -15.83 -0.65 23.85
N TYR A 102 -14.53 -0.49 23.62
CA TYR A 102 -13.96 -0.57 22.28
C TYR A 102 -14.17 -1.94 21.63
N ALA A 103 -13.89 -3.03 22.36
CA ALA A 103 -14.08 -4.38 21.87
C ALA A 103 -15.55 -4.66 21.53
N PHE A 104 -16.49 -4.20 22.35
CA PHE A 104 -17.92 -4.32 22.11
C PHE A 104 -18.36 -3.55 20.85
N TYR A 105 -17.92 -2.30 20.72
CA TYR A 105 -18.23 -1.48 19.54
C TYR A 105 -17.69 -2.09 18.24
N ASN A 106 -16.46 -2.59 18.28
CA ASN A 106 -15.83 -3.20 17.11
C ASN A 106 -16.31 -4.61 16.80
N ASN A 107 -16.88 -5.35 17.75
CA ASN A 107 -17.40 -6.70 17.50
C ASN A 107 -18.44 -6.73 16.37
N ASN A 108 -19.35 -5.75 16.33
CA ASN A 108 -20.35 -5.64 15.26
C ASN A 108 -19.71 -5.35 13.90
N ARG A 109 -18.68 -4.48 13.88
CA ARG A 109 -17.91 -4.17 12.66
C ARG A 109 -17.13 -5.39 12.16
N LEU A 110 -16.48 -6.12 13.07
CA LEU A 110 -15.78 -7.37 12.77
C LEU A 110 -16.72 -8.44 12.21
N ARG A 111 -17.92 -8.59 12.80
CA ARG A 111 -18.96 -9.50 12.26
C ARG A 111 -19.42 -9.10 10.86
N LYS A 112 -19.60 -7.79 10.62
CA LYS A 112 -19.95 -7.26 9.30
C LYS A 112 -18.84 -7.54 8.29
N LEU A 113 -17.58 -7.30 8.66
CA LEU A 113 -16.40 -7.60 7.85
C LEU A 113 -16.32 -9.10 7.50
N ALA A 114 -16.52 -9.98 8.49
CA ALA A 114 -16.55 -11.43 8.28
C ALA A 114 -17.68 -11.86 7.33
N LYS A 115 -18.87 -11.26 7.44
CA LYS A 115 -19.97 -11.49 6.48
C LYS A 115 -19.61 -11.04 5.07
N LEU A 116 -19.00 -9.87 4.91
CA LEU A 116 -18.59 -9.38 3.59
C LEU A 116 -17.54 -10.30 2.95
N ARG A 117 -16.55 -10.75 3.73
CA ARG A 117 -15.57 -11.75 3.28
C ARG A 117 -16.22 -13.06 2.86
N ALA A 118 -17.19 -13.56 3.63
CA ALA A 118 -17.94 -14.76 3.25
C ALA A 118 -18.74 -14.57 1.94
N ILE A 119 -19.35 -13.40 1.75
CA ILE A 119 -20.05 -13.08 0.50
C ILE A 119 -19.07 -12.97 -0.67
N HIS A 120 -17.92 -12.33 -0.47
CA HIS A 120 -16.85 -12.22 -1.47
C HIS A 120 -16.39 -13.61 -1.93
N GLN A 121 -16.05 -14.48 -0.98
CA GLN A 121 -15.60 -15.84 -1.26
C GLN A 121 -16.67 -16.65 -1.99
N LYS A 122 -17.93 -16.57 -1.56
CA LYS A 122 -19.05 -17.24 -2.21
C LYS A 122 -19.26 -16.77 -3.66
N LYS A 123 -19.11 -15.47 -3.93
CA LYS A 123 -19.20 -14.95 -5.30
C LYS A 123 -18.01 -15.39 -6.15
N LEU A 124 -16.82 -15.44 -5.57
CA LEU A 124 -15.61 -15.92 -6.24
C LEU A 124 -15.72 -17.41 -6.61
N GLU A 125 -16.24 -18.24 -5.71
CA GLU A 125 -16.50 -19.66 -5.98
C GLU A 125 -17.56 -19.87 -7.05
N LYS A 126 -18.65 -19.11 -6.99
CA LYS A 126 -19.70 -19.17 -8.02
C LYS A 126 -19.19 -18.74 -9.40
N LEU A 127 -18.32 -17.73 -9.45
CA LEU A 127 -17.64 -17.35 -10.69
C LEU A 127 -16.75 -18.49 -11.21
N LYS A 128 -15.97 -19.16 -10.35
CA LYS A 128 -15.12 -20.31 -10.72
C LYS A 128 -15.95 -21.47 -11.28
N GLU A 129 -17.08 -21.77 -10.65
CA GLU A 129 -17.99 -22.84 -11.06
C GLU A 129 -18.59 -22.58 -12.45
N GLU A 130 -19.14 -21.38 -12.67
CA GLU A 130 -19.83 -21.06 -13.94
C GLU A 130 -18.86 -20.86 -15.12
N THR A 131 -17.62 -20.43 -14.87
CA THR A 131 -16.62 -20.14 -15.93
C THR A 131 -15.66 -21.29 -16.22
N HIS A 132 -15.82 -22.43 -15.54
CA HIS A 132 -14.96 -23.60 -15.66
C HIS A 132 -13.45 -23.27 -15.65
N TYR A 133 -13.04 -22.26 -14.87
CA TYR A 133 -11.68 -21.75 -14.70
C TYR A 133 -10.98 -21.14 -15.93
N ASN A 134 -11.40 -21.42 -17.16
CA ASN A 134 -10.60 -21.12 -18.35
C ASN A 134 -10.62 -19.63 -18.76
N ALA A 135 -11.77 -18.96 -18.66
CA ALA A 135 -11.90 -17.56 -19.12
C ALA A 135 -11.49 -16.52 -18.05
N THR A 136 -11.37 -16.93 -16.79
CA THR A 136 -11.36 -16.03 -15.63
C THR A 136 -10.15 -16.19 -14.71
N SER A 137 -9.16 -17.01 -15.07
CA SER A 137 -7.95 -17.22 -14.25
C SER A 137 -7.29 -15.91 -13.80
N SER A 138 -7.18 -14.92 -14.69
CA SER A 138 -6.64 -13.59 -14.37
C SER A 138 -7.52 -12.78 -13.41
N ILE A 139 -8.84 -12.86 -13.54
CA ILE A 139 -9.80 -12.18 -12.65
C ILE A 139 -9.76 -12.83 -11.26
N ILE A 140 -9.79 -14.16 -11.22
CA ILE A 140 -9.69 -14.94 -10.00
C ILE A 140 -8.40 -14.62 -9.27
N GLN A 141 -7.26 -14.55 -9.98
CA GLN A 141 -5.98 -14.23 -9.36
C GLN A 141 -5.99 -12.85 -8.71
N ARG A 142 -6.51 -11.83 -9.40
CA ARG A 142 -6.61 -10.45 -8.86
C ARG A 142 -7.41 -10.37 -7.56
N PHE A 143 -8.58 -11.01 -7.51
CA PHE A 143 -9.42 -10.99 -6.31
C PHE A 143 -8.98 -11.98 -5.23
N SER A 144 -8.21 -13.02 -5.59
CA SER A 144 -7.68 -14.00 -4.63
C SER A 144 -6.40 -13.53 -3.94
N SER A 145 -5.57 -12.71 -4.58
CA SER A 145 -4.27 -12.27 -4.03
C SER A 145 -4.34 -10.97 -3.22
N GLY A 146 -5.43 -10.21 -3.33
CA GLY A 146 -5.54 -8.86 -2.74
C GLY A 146 -5.82 -8.79 -1.23
N GLU A 147 -5.93 -9.90 -0.51
CA GLU A 147 -6.40 -9.90 0.89
C GLU A 147 -5.27 -9.70 1.93
N ASP A 148 -4.05 -10.19 1.68
CA ASP A 148 -3.07 -10.36 2.79
C ASP A 148 -1.74 -9.63 2.63
N GLN A 149 -1.37 -9.19 1.41
CA GLN A 149 -0.07 -8.57 1.19
C GLN A 149 -0.20 -7.30 0.34
N ASN A 150 -0.01 -6.17 1.04
CA ASN A 150 0.26 -4.83 0.54
C ASN A 150 -0.95 -3.96 0.15
N ASP A 151 -1.62 -3.43 1.17
CA ASP A 151 -2.39 -2.17 1.05
C ASP A 151 -1.54 -1.08 0.36
N ASP A 152 -0.24 -0.98 0.69
CA ASP A 152 0.70 -0.02 0.09
C ASP A 152 0.97 -0.29 -1.40
N ALA A 153 1.04 -1.57 -1.82
CA ALA A 153 1.22 -1.90 -3.22
C ALA A 153 -0.05 -1.62 -4.01
N MET A 154 -1.22 -1.74 -3.38
CA MET A 154 -2.49 -1.39 -4.01
C MET A 154 -2.67 0.12 -4.15
N VAL A 155 -2.29 0.93 -3.14
CA VAL A 155 -2.28 2.39 -3.26
C VAL A 155 -1.31 2.82 -4.35
N LEU A 156 -0.10 2.26 -4.38
CA LEU A 156 0.87 2.50 -5.45
C LEU A 156 0.32 2.09 -6.83
N LEU A 157 -0.40 0.97 -6.90
CA LEU A 157 -1.01 0.49 -8.14
C LEU A 157 -2.18 1.38 -8.57
N ASP A 158 -2.99 1.90 -7.64
CA ASP A 158 -4.08 2.83 -7.94
C ASP A 158 -3.52 4.15 -8.47
N ASP A 159 -2.43 4.64 -7.88
CA ASP A 159 -1.71 5.83 -8.36
C ASP A 159 -1.13 5.60 -9.77
N GLU A 160 -0.51 4.43 -10.01
CA GLU A 160 0.01 4.05 -11.33
C GLU A 160 -1.13 3.93 -12.37
N LEU A 161 -2.23 3.30 -12.00
CA LEU A 161 -3.40 3.16 -12.87
C LEU A 161 -4.02 4.52 -13.17
N ASN A 162 -4.15 5.40 -12.18
CA ASN A 162 -4.71 6.73 -12.36
C ASN A 162 -3.81 7.59 -13.27
N ALA A 163 -2.48 7.52 -13.11
CA ALA A 163 -1.53 8.16 -14.01
C ALA A 163 -1.69 7.64 -15.45
N LYS A 164 -1.82 6.32 -15.64
CA LYS A 164 -2.06 5.72 -16.95
C LYS A 164 -3.40 6.14 -17.55
N TYR A 165 -4.46 6.26 -16.75
CA TYR A 165 -5.75 6.79 -17.21
C TYR A 165 -5.65 8.26 -17.66
N GLN A 166 -4.89 9.08 -16.95
CA GLN A 166 -4.67 10.48 -17.33
C GLN A 166 -3.88 10.58 -18.65
N GLU A 167 -2.83 9.77 -18.82
CA GLU A 167 -2.09 9.69 -20.09
C GLU A 167 -3.00 9.32 -21.26
N LEU A 168 -3.84 8.28 -21.09
CA LEU A 168 -4.78 7.83 -22.12
C LEU A 168 -5.85 8.89 -22.44
N ASN A 169 -6.37 9.58 -21.43
CA ASN A 169 -7.33 10.67 -21.65
C ASN A 169 -6.68 11.85 -22.39
N ASN A 170 -5.44 12.22 -22.05
CA ASN A 170 -4.70 13.27 -22.75
C ASN A 170 -4.49 12.88 -24.23
N LEU A 171 -4.05 11.65 -24.50
CA LEU A 171 -3.90 11.14 -25.87
C LEU A 171 -5.22 11.15 -26.65
N LYS A 172 -6.33 10.78 -25.99
CA LYS A 172 -7.67 10.86 -26.58
C LYS A 172 -8.04 12.30 -26.93
N THR A 173 -7.77 13.26 -26.07
CA THR A 173 -8.03 14.68 -26.36
C THR A 173 -7.14 15.22 -27.48
N GLU A 174 -5.88 14.80 -27.56
CA GLU A 174 -4.97 15.13 -28.67
C GLU A 174 -5.51 14.58 -30.00
N LEU A 175 -6.03 13.34 -30.02
CA LEU A 175 -6.66 12.77 -31.20
C LEU A 175 -7.89 13.55 -31.65
N GLU A 176 -8.78 13.87 -30.70
CA GLU A 176 -9.98 14.65 -31.01
C GLU A 176 -9.63 16.02 -31.56
N LYS A 177 -8.54 16.63 -31.07
CA LYS A 177 -7.99 17.88 -31.62
C LYS A 177 -7.49 17.67 -33.05
N PHE A 178 -6.68 16.65 -33.32
CA PHE A 178 -6.20 16.37 -34.69
C PHE A 178 -7.35 16.02 -35.65
N LYS A 179 -8.38 15.33 -35.18
CA LYS A 179 -9.58 15.03 -35.99
C LYS A 179 -10.37 16.28 -36.33
N LYS A 180 -10.44 17.26 -35.42
CA LYS A 180 -11.08 18.56 -35.68
C LYS A 180 -10.22 19.41 -36.62
N GLU A 181 -8.91 19.44 -36.41
CA GLU A 181 -7.96 20.18 -37.25
C GLU A 181 -7.89 19.62 -38.68
N SER A 182 -7.89 18.29 -38.86
CA SER A 182 -7.87 17.66 -40.19
C SER A 182 -9.08 18.00 -41.04
N HIS A 183 -10.25 18.19 -40.43
CA HIS A 183 -11.46 18.63 -41.15
C HIS A 183 -11.36 20.09 -41.61
N VAL A 184 -10.51 20.92 -40.97
CA VAL A 184 -10.42 22.37 -41.23
C VAL A 184 -9.19 22.72 -42.08
N LYS A 185 -8.07 22.03 -41.89
CA LYS A 185 -6.82 22.15 -42.65
C LYS A 185 -6.26 20.76 -42.83
N GLY A 186 -6.08 20.33 -44.08
CA GLY A 186 -5.52 19.01 -44.41
C GLY A 186 -4.32 18.67 -43.51
N LEU A 187 -4.44 17.55 -42.80
CA LEU A 187 -3.48 17.16 -41.78
C LEU A 187 -2.11 16.95 -42.43
N LYS A 188 -1.07 17.62 -41.92
CA LYS A 188 0.30 17.34 -42.36
C LYS A 188 0.67 15.94 -41.87
N LYS A 189 1.12 15.09 -42.79
CA LYS A 189 1.47 13.69 -42.51
C LYS A 189 2.48 13.54 -41.36
N GLU A 190 3.39 14.51 -41.23
CA GLU A 190 4.39 14.58 -40.17
C GLU A 190 3.78 14.66 -38.76
N ASP A 191 2.72 15.46 -38.58
CA ASP A 191 2.06 15.63 -37.27
C ASP A 191 1.27 14.38 -36.87
N SER A 192 0.62 13.72 -37.84
CA SER A 192 -0.04 12.44 -37.58
C SER A 192 0.95 11.34 -37.24
N ASP A 193 2.06 11.25 -37.99
CA ASP A 193 3.08 10.21 -37.77
C ASP A 193 3.74 10.38 -36.39
N ALA A 194 4.03 11.61 -35.96
CA ALA A 194 4.55 11.90 -34.63
C ALA A 194 3.56 11.55 -33.50
N TRP A 195 2.26 11.80 -33.70
CA TRP A 195 1.24 11.41 -32.73
C TRP A 195 1.05 9.89 -32.67
N PHE A 196 1.05 9.20 -33.82
CA PHE A 196 1.02 7.74 -33.88
C PHE A 196 2.25 7.13 -33.19
N ASP A 197 3.44 7.68 -33.41
CA ASP A 197 4.68 7.21 -32.76
C ASP A 197 4.61 7.38 -31.23
N LYS A 198 4.06 8.50 -30.74
CA LYS A 198 3.80 8.71 -29.30
C LYS A 198 2.85 7.66 -28.73
N ILE A 199 1.80 7.26 -29.44
CA ILE A 199 0.90 6.19 -29.01
C ILE A 199 1.58 4.84 -29.01
N ILE A 200 2.29 4.50 -30.10
CA ILE A 200 3.02 3.24 -30.19
C ILE A 200 4.04 3.16 -29.05
N SER A 201 4.73 4.26 -28.74
CA SER A 201 5.61 4.36 -27.58
C SER A 201 4.86 4.10 -26.27
N VAL A 202 3.73 4.76 -26.00
CA VAL A 202 2.95 4.54 -24.76
C VAL A 202 2.40 3.11 -24.66
N LEU A 203 1.88 2.54 -25.76
CA LEU A 203 1.39 1.15 -25.79
C LEU A 203 2.51 0.11 -25.67
N ALA A 204 3.71 0.41 -26.20
CA ALA A 204 4.87 -0.46 -26.09
C ALA A 204 5.58 -0.38 -24.74
N GLY A 205 5.14 0.48 -23.81
CA GLY A 205 5.82 0.73 -22.53
C GLY A 205 7.01 1.69 -22.64
N GLY A 206 7.12 2.44 -23.73
CA GLY A 206 8.30 3.22 -24.12
C GLY A 206 8.67 4.44 -23.26
N ASN A 207 7.84 4.87 -22.30
CA ASN A 207 8.24 5.90 -21.34
C ASN A 207 9.15 5.37 -20.22
N GLU A 208 9.43 4.06 -20.21
CA GLU A 208 10.33 3.40 -19.26
C GLU A 208 11.83 3.79 -19.43
N LEU A 209 12.23 4.41 -20.54
CA LEU A 209 13.62 4.82 -20.81
C LEU A 209 13.91 6.31 -20.60
N ASP A 210 12.87 7.15 -20.45
CA ASP A 210 13.07 8.58 -20.27
C ASP A 210 13.54 8.86 -18.84
N SER A 211 14.84 9.13 -18.71
CA SER A 211 15.52 9.43 -17.44
C SER A 211 14.93 10.62 -16.66
N THR A 212 14.05 11.41 -17.28
CA THR A 212 13.40 12.58 -16.66
C THR A 212 12.18 12.20 -15.82
N SER A 213 11.50 11.08 -16.13
CA SER A 213 10.39 10.62 -15.31
C SER A 213 10.95 9.86 -14.11
N SER A 214 10.71 10.36 -12.89
CA SER A 214 11.17 9.70 -11.66
C SER A 214 10.57 8.30 -11.44
N LEU A 215 9.60 7.91 -12.27
CA LEU A 215 8.89 6.63 -12.21
C LEU A 215 9.42 5.57 -13.17
N SER A 216 10.39 5.88 -14.03
CA SER A 216 10.90 4.89 -14.98
C SER A 216 11.73 3.81 -14.26
N PRO A 217 11.46 2.51 -14.49
CA PRO A 217 12.26 1.44 -13.88
C PRO A 217 13.69 1.45 -14.41
N PHE A 218 13.97 2.06 -15.56
CA PHE A 218 15.30 2.17 -16.15
C PHE A 218 15.85 3.59 -16.03
N LYS A 219 17.04 3.71 -15.44
CA LYS A 219 17.82 4.95 -15.34
C LYS A 219 19.08 4.84 -16.20
N LYS A 220 19.43 5.90 -16.92
CA LYS A 220 20.69 5.96 -17.69
C LYS A 220 21.89 6.01 -16.75
N ILE A 221 22.95 5.25 -17.04
CA ILE A 221 24.18 5.30 -16.24
C ILE A 221 25.01 6.51 -16.68
N ILE A 222 25.21 7.44 -15.74
CA ILE A 222 26.00 8.66 -15.93
C ILE A 222 27.12 8.63 -14.90
N CYS A 223 28.36 8.85 -15.34
CA CYS A 223 29.48 8.98 -14.41
C CYS A 223 29.35 10.29 -13.62
N PRO A 224 29.43 10.30 -12.27
CA PRO A 224 29.34 11.52 -11.48
C PRO A 224 30.57 12.44 -11.64
N GLN A 225 31.75 11.87 -11.92
CA GLN A 225 32.99 12.66 -12.00
C GLN A 225 33.17 13.37 -13.35
N CYS A 226 32.94 12.67 -14.46
CA CYS A 226 33.17 13.23 -15.80
C CYS A 226 31.87 13.55 -16.56
N HIS A 227 30.70 13.27 -15.98
CA HIS A 227 29.39 13.39 -16.64
C HIS A 227 29.28 12.66 -17.97
N TRP A 228 30.16 11.68 -18.22
CA TRP A 228 30.09 10.82 -19.40
C TRP A 228 28.78 10.02 -19.37
N LYS A 229 28.04 10.11 -20.46
CA LYS A 229 26.78 9.42 -20.67
C LYS A 229 27.07 8.08 -21.35
N SER A 230 26.88 6.98 -20.64
CA SER A 230 26.91 5.67 -21.27
C SER A 230 25.65 5.46 -22.12
N ASN A 231 25.73 4.59 -23.13
CA ASN A 231 24.53 4.09 -23.83
C ASN A 231 23.89 2.90 -23.10
N CYS A 232 24.23 2.70 -21.83
CA CYS A 232 23.72 1.62 -21.00
C CYS A 232 22.67 2.16 -20.01
N TYR A 233 21.64 1.35 -19.80
CA TYR A 233 20.58 1.62 -18.83
C TYR A 233 20.69 0.62 -17.68
N ARG A 234 20.32 1.05 -16.47
CA ARG A 234 20.24 0.22 -15.27
C ARG A 234 18.82 0.20 -14.73
N LEU A 235 18.45 -0.86 -14.02
CA LEU A 235 17.25 -0.84 -13.19
C LEU A 235 17.45 0.11 -12.00
N ALA A 236 16.51 1.02 -11.75
CA ALA A 236 16.56 1.95 -10.62
C ALA A 236 16.60 1.22 -9.26
N SER A 237 16.00 0.03 -9.18
CA SER A 237 15.92 -0.78 -7.98
C SER A 237 17.12 -1.69 -7.71
N LYS A 238 18.03 -1.88 -8.69
CA LYS A 238 19.15 -2.82 -8.56
C LYS A 238 20.50 -2.08 -8.46
N PRO A 239 21.34 -2.41 -7.45
CA PRO A 239 22.68 -1.84 -7.35
C PRO A 239 23.57 -2.35 -8.48
N ILE A 240 24.50 -1.52 -8.93
CA ILE A 240 25.43 -1.85 -10.01
C ILE A 240 26.87 -1.58 -9.60
N ILE A 241 27.78 -2.33 -10.20
CA ILE A 241 29.22 -2.03 -10.22
C ILE A 241 29.53 -1.48 -11.61
N PHE A 242 29.95 -0.21 -11.67
CA PHE A 242 30.27 0.46 -12.93
C PHE A 242 31.64 1.11 -12.86
N ILE A 243 32.49 0.81 -13.83
CA ILE A 243 33.79 1.48 -14.00
C ILE A 243 33.67 2.38 -15.22
N CYS A 244 33.87 3.68 -15.03
CA CYS A 244 33.82 4.64 -16.12
C CYS A 244 35.03 4.43 -17.06
N PRO A 245 34.84 4.22 -18.38
CA PRO A 245 35.95 4.03 -19.30
C PRO A 245 36.77 5.30 -19.55
N HIS A 246 36.23 6.48 -19.22
CA HIS A 246 36.86 7.77 -19.50
C HIS A 246 37.72 8.28 -18.33
N CYS A 247 37.38 7.98 -17.08
CA CYS A 247 38.13 8.45 -15.90
C CYS A 247 38.51 7.33 -14.93
N ASN A 248 38.21 6.07 -15.24
CA ASN A 248 38.40 4.91 -14.37
C ASN A 248 37.72 5.03 -12.98
N HIS A 249 36.74 5.92 -12.85
CA HIS A 249 35.97 6.03 -11.62
C HIS A 249 35.08 4.80 -11.44
N LYS A 250 35.27 4.08 -10.33
CA LYS A 250 34.47 2.92 -9.94
C LYS A 250 33.32 3.38 -9.04
N ILE A 251 32.10 3.12 -9.47
CA ILE A 251 30.87 3.19 -8.68
C ILE A 251 30.54 1.77 -8.24
N ASP A 252 30.42 1.55 -6.94
CA ASP A 252 30.06 0.25 -6.37
C ASP A 252 28.89 0.45 -5.38
N GLU A 253 27.68 0.50 -5.92
CA GLU A 253 26.47 0.72 -5.10
C GLU A 253 26.16 -0.47 -4.18
N VAL A 254 26.76 -1.64 -4.44
CA VAL A 254 26.64 -2.81 -3.56
C VAL A 254 27.42 -2.53 -2.28
N LYS A 255 28.68 -2.12 -2.42
CA LYS A 255 29.53 -1.77 -1.28
C LYS A 255 29.01 -0.55 -0.52
N GLU A 256 28.54 0.49 -1.22
CA GLU A 256 27.93 1.67 -0.55
C GLU A 256 26.71 1.30 0.31
N ARG A 257 25.92 0.31 -0.10
CA ARG A 257 24.80 -0.18 0.71
C ARG A 257 25.28 -1.00 1.91
N GLU A 258 26.29 -1.85 1.73
CA GLU A 258 26.91 -2.61 2.84
C GLU A 258 27.49 -1.65 3.88
N ASP A 259 28.30 -0.66 3.45
CA ASP A 259 28.89 0.36 4.31
C ASP A 259 27.79 1.21 5.01
N ALA A 260 26.69 1.52 4.32
CA ALA A 260 25.55 2.24 4.91
C ALA A 260 24.73 1.40 5.89
N ILE A 261 24.69 0.07 5.72
CA ILE A 261 24.06 -0.86 6.67
C ILE A 261 24.93 -0.97 7.93
N GLU A 262 26.25 -1.11 7.77
CA GLU A 262 27.20 -1.14 8.89
C GLU A 262 27.20 0.17 9.68
N ALA A 263 27.21 1.32 9.01
CA ALA A 263 27.16 2.63 9.68
C ALA A 263 25.83 2.91 10.42
N LYS A 264 24.73 2.25 10.00
CA LYS A 264 23.41 2.37 10.66
C LYS A 264 23.20 1.37 11.78
N GLN A 265 24.09 0.38 11.95
CA GLN A 265 24.05 -0.44 13.14
C GLN A 265 24.80 0.31 14.26
N PRO A 266 24.08 0.80 15.30
CA PRO A 266 24.75 1.41 16.44
C PRO A 266 25.70 0.38 17.04
N ALA A 267 26.95 0.80 17.29
CA ALA A 267 27.93 0.03 18.03
C ALA A 267 27.27 -0.52 19.31
N GLN A 268 26.89 -1.79 19.29
CA GLN A 268 26.42 -2.47 20.48
C GLN A 268 27.62 -2.56 21.43
N PRO A 269 27.52 -2.09 22.68
CA PRO A 269 28.62 -2.18 23.62
C PRO A 269 29.03 -3.64 23.79
N SER A 270 30.32 -3.89 23.56
CA SER A 270 31.00 -5.15 23.76
C SER A 270 30.66 -5.76 25.12
N GLN A 271 30.22 -7.02 25.09
CA GLN A 271 30.13 -7.89 26.25
C GLN A 271 31.54 -8.17 26.78
N SER A 272 32.03 -7.31 27.66
CA SER A 272 33.22 -7.56 28.46
C SER A 272 33.12 -6.78 29.75
N GLU A 273 32.46 -7.34 30.77
CA GLU A 273 33.03 -7.42 32.13
C GLU A 273 32.03 -7.98 33.15
N LYS A 274 32.55 -8.95 33.91
CA LYS A 274 32.17 -9.36 35.28
C LYS A 274 31.10 -10.43 35.41
N GLU A 275 31.48 -11.59 34.89
CA GLU A 275 31.56 -12.80 35.70
C GLU A 275 32.48 -12.56 36.93
N LYS A 276 31.92 -12.05 38.04
CA LYS A 276 32.49 -12.11 39.40
C LYS A 276 31.39 -11.88 40.44
N THR A 277 30.51 -12.85 40.70
CA THR A 277 29.95 -13.08 42.06
C THR A 277 29.35 -14.49 42.16
N LYS A 278 30.18 -15.51 42.34
CA LYS A 278 29.97 -16.55 43.35
C LYS A 278 31.27 -17.26 43.65
#